data_AF-A0A483QXQ1-F1
#
_entry.id   AF-A0A483QXQ1-F1
#
_cell.length_a   1.000
_cell.length_b   1.000
_cell.length_c   1.000
_cell.angle_alpha   90.00
_cell.angle_beta   90.00
_cell.angle_gamma   90.00
#
_symmetry.space_group_name_H-M   'P 1'
#
loop_
_entity.id
_entity.type
_entity.pdbx_description
1 polymer ?
#
loop_
_entity_poly.entity_id
_entity_poly.type
_entity_poly.pdbx_seq_one_letter_code
_entity_poly.pdbx_strand_id
1 'polypeptide(L)'
;MNTNVILTREQKSAIAEALDVSLDDLEELRIKASNKRKTSFKDDFSMIFKTNIGTLAKMKLTPTSYRIIIYLFSIIDYGNILVNFSQSRVAKDLGLQKSNVSRAFKELFEKKILIRNAEDDHVYLNSNLCVKGIPHKFNEEQMGKFKRSKAETEDFDNSFSFYSVRKKQS
;
A
#
# COMPACT_ATOMS: atom_id res chain seq x y z
N MET A 1 4.97 -18.20 -15.47
CA MET A 1 5.12 -19.39 -16.35
C MET A 1 5.24 -18.88 -17.76
N ASN A 2 6.42 -19.00 -18.39
CA ASN A 2 6.54 -18.85 -19.84
C ASN A 2 6.05 -20.16 -20.45
N THR A 3 4.83 -20.17 -20.96
CA THR A 3 4.32 -21.32 -21.71
C THR A 3 4.80 -21.14 -23.15
N ASN A 4 5.77 -21.95 -23.58
CA ASN A 4 6.15 -22.00 -24.97
C ASN A 4 5.06 -22.75 -25.73
N VAL A 5 4.31 -22.05 -26.58
CA VAL A 5 3.29 -22.64 -27.45
C VAL A 5 3.93 -22.89 -28.81
N ILE A 6 3.92 -24.14 -29.27
CA ILE A 6 4.37 -24.49 -30.63
C ILE A 6 3.17 -24.27 -31.56
N LEU A 7 3.34 -23.38 -32.54
CA LEU A 7 2.32 -23.09 -33.55
C LEU A 7 2.40 -24.09 -34.72
N THR A 8 1.23 -24.49 -35.23
CA THR A 8 1.14 -25.30 -36.45
C THR A 8 1.52 -24.49 -37.69
N ARG A 9 1.85 -25.18 -38.79
CA ARG A 9 2.20 -24.53 -40.08
C ARG A 9 1.05 -23.66 -40.61
N GLU A 10 -0.19 -24.14 -40.47
CA GLU A 10 -1.39 -23.40 -40.84
C GLU A 10 -1.54 -22.10 -40.05
N GLN A 11 -1.31 -22.16 -38.73
CA GLN A 11 -1.32 -20.98 -37.86
C GLN A 11 -0.24 -19.98 -38.23
N LYS A 12 0.97 -20.45 -38.56
CA LYS A 12 2.07 -19.58 -39.04
C LYS A 12 1.72 -18.92 -40.38
N SER A 13 1.09 -19.65 -41.30
CA SER A 13 0.69 -19.13 -42.62
C SER A 13 -0.35 -18.03 -42.50
N ALA A 14 -1.38 -18.23 -41.66
CA ALA A 14 -2.41 -17.22 -41.42
C ALA A 14 -1.83 -15.94 -40.78
N ILE A 15 -0.82 -16.09 -39.92
CA ILE A 15 -0.13 -14.94 -39.31
C ILE A 15 0.77 -14.23 -40.33
N ALA A 16 1.50 -14.97 -41.15
CA ALA A 16 2.35 -14.42 -42.22
C ALA A 16 1.53 -13.59 -43.21
N GLU A 17 0.40 -14.13 -43.65
CA GLU A 17 -0.57 -13.45 -44.53
C GLU A 17 -1.13 -12.17 -43.88
N ALA A 18 -1.52 -12.22 -42.61
CA ALA A 18 -2.03 -11.06 -41.89
C ALA A 18 -0.98 -9.96 -41.64
N LEU A 19 0.31 -10.31 -41.64
CA LEU A 19 1.43 -9.40 -41.43
C LEU A 19 2.10 -8.96 -42.74
N ASP A 20 1.64 -9.47 -43.89
CA ASP A 20 2.21 -9.24 -45.22
C ASP A 20 3.72 -9.58 -45.30
N VAL A 21 4.10 -10.70 -44.70
CA VAL A 21 5.48 -11.22 -44.72
C VAL A 21 5.50 -12.67 -45.20
N SER A 22 6.64 -13.13 -45.73
CA SER A 22 6.78 -14.54 -46.10
C SER A 22 6.90 -15.42 -44.85
N LEU A 23 6.53 -16.69 -44.98
CA LEU A 23 6.66 -17.68 -43.91
C LEU A 23 8.10 -17.88 -43.45
N ASP A 24 9.07 -17.66 -44.34
CA ASP A 24 10.49 -17.84 -44.08
C ASP A 24 11.12 -16.61 -43.39
N ASP A 25 10.47 -15.44 -43.47
CA ASP A 25 10.91 -14.20 -42.79
C ASP A 25 10.46 -14.12 -41.32
N LEU A 26 9.62 -15.07 -40.86
CA LEU A 26 9.15 -15.15 -39.48
C LEU A 26 10.17 -15.89 -38.59
N GLU A 27 11.29 -15.23 -38.29
CA GLU A 27 12.37 -15.78 -37.46
C GLU A 27 11.93 -16.05 -35.99
N GLU A 28 11.26 -15.10 -35.34
CA GLU A 28 10.79 -15.22 -33.95
C GLU A 28 9.40 -14.59 -33.78
N LEU A 29 8.40 -15.40 -33.36
CA LEU A 29 7.04 -14.92 -33.06
C LEU A 29 6.79 -14.92 -31.54
N ARG A 30 6.62 -13.74 -30.94
CA ARG A 30 6.24 -13.59 -29.52
C ARG A 30 4.76 -13.23 -29.35
N ILE A 31 3.94 -14.23 -29.02
CA ILE A 31 2.53 -14.01 -28.67
C ILE A 31 2.42 -13.62 -27.20
N LYS A 32 2.10 -12.36 -26.92
CA LYS A 32 1.65 -11.93 -25.59
C LYS A 32 0.13 -11.95 -25.52
N ALA A 33 -0.43 -13.10 -25.15
CA ALA A 33 -1.82 -13.18 -24.72
C ALA A 33 -1.95 -12.59 -23.31
N SER A 34 -2.79 -11.57 -23.15
CA SER A 34 -3.20 -11.09 -21.83
C SER A 34 -4.71 -11.19 -21.72
N ASN A 35 -5.20 -11.68 -20.58
CA ASN A 35 -6.64 -11.70 -20.32
C ASN A 35 -7.19 -10.26 -20.37
N LYS A 36 -8.42 -10.11 -20.87
CA LYS A 36 -9.25 -8.89 -20.86
C LYS A 36 -8.92 -8.07 -19.60
N ARG A 37 -8.49 -6.80 -19.78
CA ARG A 37 -7.99 -5.93 -18.69
C ARG A 37 -8.83 -6.16 -17.44
N LYS A 38 -8.21 -6.75 -16.41
CA LYS A 38 -8.90 -7.04 -15.14
C LYS A 38 -9.54 -5.75 -14.64
N THR A 39 -10.78 -5.84 -14.14
CA THR A 39 -11.42 -4.73 -13.44
C THR A 39 -10.45 -4.20 -12.39
N SER A 40 -10.13 -2.91 -12.48
CA SER A 40 -9.21 -2.20 -11.59
C SER A 40 -9.94 -1.03 -10.95
N PHE A 41 -9.46 -0.59 -9.80
CA PHE A 41 -9.91 0.66 -9.19
C PHE A 41 -9.38 1.85 -10.00
N LYS A 42 -10.20 2.90 -10.09
CA LYS A 42 -9.83 4.16 -10.74
C LYS A 42 -9.01 5.06 -9.82
N ASP A 43 -9.35 5.04 -8.54
CA ASP A 43 -8.68 5.82 -7.50
C ASP A 43 -7.65 4.98 -6.74
N ASP A 44 -6.74 5.70 -6.09
CA ASP A 44 -5.87 5.13 -5.07
C ASP A 44 -6.69 4.60 -3.89
N PHE A 45 -6.18 3.56 -3.25
CA PHE A 45 -6.83 2.96 -2.10
C PHE A 45 -5.84 2.62 -0.99
N SER A 46 -6.38 2.61 0.22
CA SER A 46 -5.73 2.13 1.43
C SER A 46 -6.52 0.96 1.97
N MET A 47 -5.85 -0.11 2.39
CA MET A 47 -6.47 -1.26 3.04
C MET A 47 -6.52 -1.02 4.54
N ILE A 48 -7.65 -1.31 5.18
CA ILE A 48 -7.87 -1.18 6.63
C ILE A 48 -8.12 -2.56 7.23
N PHE A 49 -7.55 -2.85 8.40
CA PHE A 49 -7.71 -4.15 9.07
C PHE A 49 -8.95 -4.17 9.95
N LYS A 50 -9.86 -5.11 9.66
CA LYS A 50 -11.19 -5.21 10.30
C LYS A 50 -11.13 -5.31 11.82
N THR A 51 -10.22 -6.13 12.34
CA THR A 51 -10.06 -6.30 13.80
C THR A 51 -9.64 -4.99 14.44
N ASN A 52 -8.53 -4.42 13.96
CA ASN A 52 -7.93 -3.25 14.58
C ASN A 52 -8.76 -1.97 14.37
N ILE A 53 -9.48 -1.81 13.25
CA ILE A 53 -10.42 -0.69 13.10
C ILE A 53 -11.62 -0.82 14.03
N GLY A 54 -12.08 -2.05 14.29
CA GLY A 54 -13.11 -2.35 15.27
C GLY A 54 -12.67 -1.98 16.69
N THR A 55 -11.42 -2.25 17.04
CA THR A 55 -10.84 -1.81 18.32
C THR A 55 -10.69 -0.30 18.37
N LEU A 56 -10.15 0.32 17.31
CA LEU A 56 -9.98 1.78 17.20
C LEU A 56 -11.30 2.53 17.45
N ALA A 57 -12.40 2.05 16.88
CA ALA A 57 -13.73 2.64 17.05
C ALA A 57 -14.28 2.55 18.50
N LYS A 58 -13.75 1.65 19.33
CA LYS A 58 -14.14 1.47 20.74
C LYS A 58 -13.22 2.21 21.72
N MET A 59 -12.10 2.74 21.24
CA MET A 59 -11.16 3.50 22.07
C MET A 59 -11.82 4.78 22.61
N LYS A 60 -11.34 5.29 23.75
CA LYS A 60 -11.81 6.56 24.31
C LYS A 60 -11.06 7.74 23.70
N LEU A 61 -11.15 7.90 22.37
CA LEU A 61 -10.53 9.02 21.66
C LEU A 61 -11.48 10.21 21.58
N THR A 62 -10.93 11.41 21.44
CA THR A 62 -11.76 12.58 21.18
C THR A 62 -12.40 12.52 19.78
N PRO A 63 -13.59 13.14 19.57
CA PRO A 63 -14.19 13.25 18.24
C PRO A 63 -13.25 13.89 17.20
N THR A 64 -12.43 14.84 17.64
CA THR A 64 -11.40 15.48 16.80
C THR A 64 -10.35 14.47 16.35
N SER A 65 -9.86 13.61 17.24
CA SER A 65 -8.90 12.56 16.90
C SER A 65 -9.47 11.56 15.90
N TYR A 66 -10.72 11.12 16.09
CA TYR A 66 -11.40 10.27 15.10
C TYR A 66 -11.49 10.91 13.72
N ARG A 67 -11.88 12.19 13.66
CA ARG A 67 -11.96 12.93 12.40
C ARG A 67 -10.59 13.04 11.72
N ILE A 68 -9.53 13.27 12.50
CA ILE A 68 -8.16 13.32 11.98
C ILE A 68 -7.74 11.95 11.44
N ILE A 69 -7.99 10.85 12.17
CA ILE A 69 -7.66 9.48 11.72
C ILE A 69 -8.26 9.18 10.34
N ILE A 70 -9.55 9.50 10.14
CA ILE A 70 -10.22 9.27 8.86
C ILE A 70 -9.52 10.06 7.74
N TYR A 71 -9.15 11.31 8.01
CA TYR A 71 -8.39 12.13 7.08
C TYR A 71 -7.00 11.55 6.80
N LEU A 72 -6.30 11.02 7.81
CA LEU A 72 -5.00 10.38 7.63
C LEU A 72 -5.06 9.22 6.65
N PHE A 73 -6.09 8.37 6.71
CA PHE A 73 -6.27 7.26 5.75
C PHE A 73 -6.34 7.73 4.28
N SER A 74 -6.76 8.98 4.04
CA SER A 74 -6.83 9.57 2.69
C SER A 74 -5.51 10.16 2.19
N ILE A 75 -4.56 10.46 3.09
CA ILE A 75 -3.29 11.12 2.75
C ILE A 75 -2.05 10.26 2.98
N ILE A 76 -2.21 9.04 3.50
CA ILE A 76 -1.08 8.13 3.69
C ILE A 76 -0.45 7.76 2.34
N ASP A 77 0.87 7.57 2.34
CA ASP A 77 1.61 7.11 1.18
C ASP A 77 2.21 5.70 1.40
N TYR A 78 2.81 5.13 0.35
CA TYR A 78 3.50 3.84 0.41
C TYR A 78 4.56 3.81 1.51
N GLY A 79 4.66 2.69 2.22
CA GLY A 79 5.48 2.61 3.43
C GLY A 79 4.86 3.30 4.65
N ASN A 80 3.57 3.68 4.58
CA ASN A 80 2.78 4.21 5.68
C ASN A 80 3.22 5.58 6.21
N ILE A 81 3.97 6.31 5.41
CA ILE A 81 4.45 7.65 5.72
C ILE A 81 3.37 8.71 5.45
N LEU A 82 3.33 9.75 6.27
CA LEU A 82 2.53 10.95 6.03
C LEU A 82 3.40 12.02 5.33
N VAL A 83 3.40 12.03 3.99
CA VAL A 83 4.22 12.95 3.19
C VAL A 83 3.65 14.38 3.23
N ASN A 84 4.53 15.39 3.31
CA ASN A 84 4.14 16.81 3.32
C ASN A 84 3.07 17.15 4.38
N PHE A 85 3.21 16.51 5.54
CA PHE A 85 2.25 16.55 6.62
C PHE A 85 2.62 17.58 7.69
N SER A 86 1.66 18.40 8.09
CA SER A 86 1.79 19.31 9.24
C SER A 86 0.47 19.47 9.96
N GLN A 87 0.53 19.71 11.27
CA GLN A 87 -0.68 20.01 12.08
C GLN A 87 -1.42 21.25 11.56
N SER A 88 -0.68 22.26 11.06
CA SER A 88 -1.25 23.45 10.44
C SER A 88 -2.07 23.13 9.18
N ARG A 89 -1.58 22.21 8.35
CA ARG A 89 -2.31 21.74 7.17
C ARG A 89 -3.57 20.97 7.56
N VAL A 90 -3.48 20.05 8.52
CA VAL A 90 -4.65 19.32 9.04
C VAL A 90 -5.69 20.28 9.61
N ALA A 91 -5.26 21.29 10.36
CA ALA A 91 -6.14 22.32 10.91
C ALA A 91 -6.88 23.07 9.79
N LYS A 92 -6.17 23.47 8.74
CA LYS A 92 -6.75 24.14 7.57
C LYS A 92 -7.73 23.23 6.82
N ASP A 93 -7.29 22.04 6.45
CA ASP A 93 -8.05 21.12 5.58
C ASP A 93 -9.33 20.61 6.27
N LEU A 94 -9.31 20.46 7.60
CA LEU A 94 -10.47 20.03 8.38
C LEU A 94 -11.26 21.18 9.02
N GLY A 95 -10.83 22.43 8.86
CA GLY A 95 -11.45 23.58 9.53
C GLY A 95 -11.44 23.46 11.06
N LEU A 96 -10.33 22.96 11.62
CA LEU A 96 -10.13 22.74 13.06
C LEU A 96 -9.23 23.82 13.66
N GLN A 97 -9.47 24.13 14.94
CA GLN A 97 -8.55 25.00 15.69
C GLN A 97 -7.21 24.30 15.91
N LYS A 98 -6.10 25.05 15.75
CA LYS A 98 -4.73 24.53 15.91
C LYS A 98 -4.50 23.87 17.27
N SER A 99 -5.06 24.44 18.34
CA SER A 99 -5.00 23.88 19.70
C SER A 99 -5.64 22.49 19.79
N ASN A 100 -6.79 22.29 19.15
CA ASN A 100 -7.49 21.00 19.12
C ASN A 100 -6.71 19.97 18.32
N VAL A 101 -6.13 20.36 17.17
CA VAL A 101 -5.29 19.48 16.36
C VAL A 101 -4.04 19.07 17.13
N SER A 102 -3.39 20.00 17.83
CA SER A 102 -2.20 19.70 18.64
C SER A 102 -2.49 18.68 19.74
N ARG A 103 -3.59 18.87 20.48
CA ARG A 103 -4.06 17.92 21.51
C ARG A 103 -4.37 16.55 20.91
N ALA A 104 -5.10 16.52 19.80
CA ALA A 104 -5.44 15.28 19.12
C ALA A 104 -4.18 14.53 18.67
N PHE A 105 -3.19 15.20 18.09
CA PHE A 105 -1.95 14.56 17.69
C PHE A 105 -1.19 13.95 18.87
N LYS A 106 -1.16 14.64 20.02
CA LYS A 106 -0.55 14.10 21.23
C LYS A 106 -1.23 12.78 21.62
N GLU A 107 -2.57 12.75 21.64
CA GLU A 107 -3.37 11.55 21.89
C GLU A 107 -3.06 10.44 20.87
N LEU A 108 -2.98 10.76 19.57
CA LEU A 108 -2.67 9.77 18.52
C LEU A 108 -1.27 9.15 18.66
N PHE A 109 -0.27 9.93 19.08
CA PHE A 109 1.08 9.41 19.36
C PHE A 109 1.12 8.58 20.65
N GLU A 110 0.46 9.04 21.70
CA GLU A 110 0.34 8.30 22.98
C GLU A 110 -0.30 6.93 22.76
N LYS A 111 -1.34 6.87 21.93
CA LYS A 111 -2.07 5.63 21.57
C LYS A 111 -1.43 4.81 20.46
N LYS A 112 -0.23 5.16 20.00
CA LYS A 112 0.49 4.47 18.91
C LYS A 112 -0.33 4.31 17.62
N ILE A 113 -1.25 5.24 17.38
CA ILE A 113 -1.94 5.39 16.08
C ILE A 113 -0.99 6.08 15.10
N LEU A 114 -0.29 7.09 15.59
CA LEU A 114 0.86 7.70 14.92
C LEU A 114 2.16 7.24 15.57
N ILE A 115 3.20 7.06 14.75
CA ILE A 115 4.54 6.66 15.17
C ILE A 115 5.51 7.67 14.62
N ARG A 116 6.36 8.23 15.49
CA ARG A 116 7.50 9.05 15.07
C ARG A 116 8.73 8.16 15.02
N ASN A 117 9.44 8.20 13.91
CA ASN A 117 10.71 7.51 13.79
C ASN A 117 11.85 8.51 13.99
N ALA A 118 12.81 8.18 14.85
CA ALA A 118 13.93 9.05 15.18
C ALA A 118 15.06 9.01 14.13
N GLU A 119 15.11 7.97 13.29
CA GLU A 119 16.18 7.78 12.29
C GLU A 119 15.95 8.63 11.03
N ASP A 120 14.70 8.76 10.58
CA ASP A 120 14.34 9.50 9.37
C ASP A 120 13.45 10.72 9.61
N ASP A 121 13.19 11.07 10.88
CA ASP A 121 12.30 12.15 11.35
C ASP A 121 10.91 12.14 10.70
N HIS A 122 10.47 10.98 10.21
CA HIS A 122 9.17 10.82 9.59
C HIS A 122 8.10 10.45 10.62
N VAL A 123 6.87 10.85 10.30
CA VAL A 123 5.67 10.41 11.00
C VAL A 123 4.96 9.37 10.14
N TYR A 124 4.70 8.23 10.77
CA TYR A 124 4.04 7.09 10.18
C TYR A 124 2.66 6.91 10.80
N LEU A 125 1.70 6.49 9.97
CA LEU A 125 0.47 5.88 10.45
C LEU A 125 0.74 4.41 10.75
N ASN A 126 0.30 3.92 11.92
CA ASN A 126 0.54 2.54 12.32
C ASN A 126 0.02 1.54 11.26
N SER A 127 0.92 0.70 10.73
CA SER A 127 0.59 -0.27 9.70
C SER A 127 -0.48 -1.25 10.14
N ASN A 128 -0.55 -1.59 11.44
CA ASN A 128 -1.58 -2.46 11.98
C ASN A 128 -3.01 -1.92 11.80
N LEU A 129 -3.18 -0.61 11.56
CA LEU A 129 -4.48 -0.01 11.28
C LEU A 129 -4.80 -0.01 9.78
N CYS A 130 -3.83 0.41 8.97
CA CYS A 130 -4.04 0.71 7.56
C CYS A 130 -2.75 0.53 6.76
N VAL A 131 -2.82 0.26 5.46
CA VAL A 131 -1.68 0.24 4.55
C VAL A 131 -2.06 0.77 3.17
N LYS A 132 -1.22 1.61 2.56
CA LYS A 132 -1.38 1.97 1.14
C LYS A 132 -0.73 0.92 0.24
N GLY A 133 -1.53 0.33 -0.64
CA GLY A 133 -1.08 -0.71 -1.56
C GLY A 133 -0.78 -2.05 -0.90
N ILE A 134 -0.26 -3.00 -1.69
CA ILE A 134 -0.07 -4.39 -1.24
C ILE A 134 1.40 -4.65 -0.91
N PRO A 135 1.75 -5.04 0.35
CA PRO A 135 3.15 -5.14 0.80
C PRO A 135 4.09 -6.01 -0.06
N HIS A 136 3.59 -7.07 -0.70
CA HIS A 136 4.41 -7.92 -1.57
C HIS A 136 4.88 -7.22 -2.86
N LYS A 137 4.36 -6.03 -3.15
CA LYS A 137 4.76 -5.19 -4.29
C LYS A 137 5.68 -4.04 -3.88
N PHE A 138 6.03 -3.93 -2.60
CA PHE A 138 6.88 -2.85 -2.12
C PHE A 138 8.32 -3.08 -2.55
N ASN A 139 9.00 -2.00 -2.91
CA ASN A 139 10.46 -2.02 -3.05
C ASN A 139 11.12 -2.08 -1.66
N GLU A 140 12.45 -2.20 -1.61
CA GLU A 140 13.19 -2.36 -0.35
C GLU A 140 13.00 -1.18 0.61
N GLU A 141 13.01 0.04 0.08
CA GLU A 141 12.82 1.27 0.87
C GLU A 141 11.41 1.33 1.48
N GLN A 142 10.39 1.11 0.66
CA GLN A 142 8.98 1.05 1.07
C GLN A 142 8.76 -0.06 2.11
N MET A 143 9.38 -1.22 1.92
CA MET A 143 9.31 -2.32 2.88
C MET A 143 10.00 -1.96 4.20
N GLY A 144 11.14 -1.26 4.15
CA GLY A 144 11.83 -0.74 5.32
C GLY A 144 10.96 0.23 6.12
N LYS A 145 10.39 1.24 5.45
CA LYS A 145 9.45 2.20 6.03
C LYS A 145 8.21 1.52 6.61
N PHE A 146 7.62 0.58 5.87
CA PHE A 146 6.47 -0.19 6.31
C PHE A 146 6.75 -0.99 7.59
N LYS A 147 7.92 -1.65 7.69
CA LYS A 147 8.34 -2.33 8.93
C LYS A 147 8.50 -1.35 10.10
N ARG A 148 9.08 -0.17 9.87
CA ARG A 148 9.23 0.88 10.90
C ARG A 148 7.91 1.50 11.34
N SER A 149 6.89 1.46 10.48
CA SER A 149 5.54 1.93 10.79
C SER A 149 4.69 0.95 11.59
N LYS A 150 5.24 -0.20 12.00
CA LYS A 150 4.52 -1.21 12.77
C LYS A 150 4.69 -1.00 14.27
N ALA A 151 3.58 -0.84 14.99
CA ALA A 151 3.57 -0.89 16.45
C ALA A 151 2.41 -1.76 16.95
N GLU A 152 2.75 -2.80 17.70
CA GLU A 152 1.79 -3.64 18.43
C GLU A 152 1.54 -3.02 19.82
N THR A 153 0.30 -3.07 20.27
CA THR A 153 -0.13 -2.56 21.57
C THR A 153 -1.18 -3.50 22.16
N GLU A 154 -1.60 -3.24 23.39
CA GLU A 154 -2.77 -3.90 23.99
C GLU A 154 -4.06 -3.71 23.17
N ASP A 155 -4.14 -2.63 22.37
CA ASP A 155 -5.29 -2.29 21.53
C ASP A 155 -5.15 -2.78 20.08
N PHE A 156 -3.93 -2.96 19.58
CA PHE A 156 -3.66 -3.23 18.17
C PHE A 156 -2.85 -4.50 17.97
N ASP A 157 -3.54 -5.55 17.50
CA ASP A 157 -2.95 -6.82 17.15
C ASP A 157 -2.05 -6.70 15.92
N ASN A 158 -1.06 -7.59 15.81
CA ASN A 158 -0.26 -7.70 14.62
C ASN A 158 -1.10 -8.14 13.40
N SER A 159 -1.29 -7.23 12.44
CA SER A 159 -2.09 -7.48 11.23
C SER A 159 -1.30 -8.10 10.06
N PHE A 160 0.02 -8.31 10.21
CA PHE A 160 0.86 -8.86 9.13
C PHE A 160 1.90 -9.86 9.61
N SER A 161 2.07 -10.91 8.82
CA SER A 161 3.25 -11.77 8.85
C SER A 161 4.25 -11.30 7.80
N PHE A 162 5.44 -10.89 8.23
CA PHE A 162 6.56 -10.73 7.31
C PHE A 162 7.10 -12.13 7.01
N TYR A 163 6.89 -12.63 5.79
CA TYR A 163 7.55 -13.85 5.35
C TYR A 163 9.06 -13.61 5.35
N SER A 164 9.77 -14.21 6.30
CA SER A 164 11.20 -14.42 6.17
C SER A 164 11.40 -15.60 5.24
N VAL A 165 11.98 -15.37 4.07
CA VAL A 165 12.60 -16.47 3.35
C VAL A 165 13.69 -16.99 4.30
N ARG A 166 13.51 -18.20 4.86
CA ARG A 166 14.58 -18.91 5.55
C ARG A 166 15.76 -18.88 4.58
N LYS A 167 16.81 -18.10 4.88
CA LYS A 167 18.10 -18.28 4.21
C LYS A 167 18.44 -19.74 4.40
N LYS A 168 18.45 -20.53 3.32
CA LYS A 168 19.11 -21.83 3.33
C LYS A 168 20.54 -21.52 3.75
N GLN A 169 20.90 -21.91 4.98
CA GLN A 169 22.29 -22.02 5.35
C GLN A 169 22.90 -22.96 4.33
N SER A 170 23.81 -22.40 3.53
CA SER A 170 24.65 -23.14 2.58
C SER A 170 25.87 -23.61 3.35
#